data_AF-A0A227J648-F1
#
_entry.id   AF-A0A227J648-F1
#
_cell.length_a   1.000
_cell.length_b   1.000
_cell.length_c   1.000
_cell.angle_alpha   90.00
_cell.angle_beta   90.00
_cell.angle_gamma   90.00
#
_symmetry.space_group_name_H-M   'P 1'
#
loop_
_entity.id
_entity.type
_entity.pdbx_description
1 polymer ?
#
loop_
_entity_poly.entity_id
_entity_poly.type
_entity_poly.pdbx_seq_one_letter_code
_entity_poly.pdbx_strand_id
1 'polypeptide(L)'
;NQEAKELEAAGVDIIQFDEPAFNVFFDDVNEWGIACLERAIEGLKCETAVHICYGYGIKANTDWKQTLGTEWRQYEEVFPKLQQSNIDIISLECHNSRVPIELLELIRGKKVM
;
A
#
# COMPACT_ATOMS: atom_id res chain seq x y z
N ASN A 1 -13.05 -9.62 1.98
CA ASN A 1 -13.14 -10.68 0.94
C ASN A 1 -14.55 -10.85 0.40
N GLN A 2 -15.57 -11.14 1.21
CA GLN A 2 -16.96 -11.29 0.71
C GLN A 2 -17.42 -10.06 -0.09
N GLU A 3 -17.33 -8.87 0.51
CA GLU A 3 -17.60 -7.58 -0.16
C GLU A 3 -16.82 -7.42 -1.47
N ALA A 4 -15.52 -7.70 -1.45
CA ALA A 4 -14.68 -7.58 -2.65
C ALA A 4 -15.13 -8.53 -3.78
N LYS A 5 -15.57 -9.75 -3.45
CA LYS A 5 -16.11 -10.69 -4.44
C LYS A 5 -17.46 -10.21 -4.99
N GLU A 6 -18.28 -9.55 -4.18
CA GLU A 6 -19.53 -8.94 -4.64
C GLU A 6 -19.25 -7.76 -5.59
N LEU A 7 -18.26 -6.93 -5.29
CA LEU A 7 -17.79 -5.86 -6.17
C LEU A 7 -17.24 -6.40 -7.50
N GLU A 8 -16.43 -7.46 -7.46
CA GLU A 8 -15.94 -8.15 -8.66
C GLU A 8 -17.11 -8.70 -9.49
N ALA A 9 -18.09 -9.35 -8.85
CA ALA A 9 -19.27 -9.87 -9.53
C ALA A 9 -20.14 -8.75 -10.15
N ALA A 10 -20.10 -7.54 -9.58
CA ALA A 10 -20.74 -6.35 -10.14
C ALA A 10 -19.96 -5.72 -11.32
N GLY A 11 -18.78 -6.26 -11.65
CA GLY A 11 -17.97 -5.82 -12.79
C GLY A 11 -16.89 -4.80 -12.47
N VAL A 12 -16.44 -4.70 -11.20
CA VAL A 12 -15.29 -3.86 -10.84
C VAL A 12 -13.99 -4.50 -11.37
N ASP A 13 -13.21 -3.75 -12.16
CA ASP A 13 -11.96 -4.23 -12.77
C ASP A 13 -10.77 -4.24 -11.82
N ILE A 14 -10.72 -3.28 -10.88
CA ILE A 14 -9.65 -3.13 -9.89
C ILE A 14 -10.27 -2.86 -8.53
N ILE A 15 -9.92 -3.67 -7.53
CA ILE A 15 -10.32 -3.45 -6.14
C ILE A 15 -9.12 -2.96 -5.35
N GLN A 16 -9.19 -1.71 -4.88
CA GLN A 16 -8.17 -1.10 -4.05
C GLN A 16 -8.49 -1.24 -2.56
N PHE A 17 -7.49 -1.63 -1.77
CA PHE A 17 -7.51 -1.66 -0.32
C PHE A 17 -6.63 -0.53 0.21
N ASP A 18 -7.24 0.42 0.93
CA ASP A 18 -6.53 1.57 1.49
C ASP A 18 -5.92 1.21 2.85
N GLU A 19 -4.59 1.12 2.89
CA GLU A 19 -3.82 0.72 4.07
C GLU A 19 -2.79 1.80 4.47
N PRO A 20 -3.21 3.05 4.78
CA PRO A 20 -2.29 4.08 5.28
C PRO A 20 -1.61 3.67 6.60
N ALA A 21 -2.21 2.75 7.35
CA ALA A 21 -1.64 2.16 8.56
C ALA A 21 -0.33 1.40 8.30
N PHE A 22 -0.10 0.92 7.08
CA PHE A 22 1.15 0.24 6.71
C PHE A 22 2.36 1.18 6.71
N ASN A 23 2.11 2.49 6.74
CA ASN A 23 3.13 3.53 6.87
C ASN A 23 3.50 3.84 8.34
N VAL A 24 2.90 3.13 9.30
CA VAL A 24 3.01 3.43 10.76
C VAL A 24 3.34 2.18 11.58
N PHE A 25 2.61 1.08 11.40
CA PHE A 25 2.67 -0.10 12.28
C PHE A 25 3.49 -1.24 11.68
N PHE A 26 4.79 -1.01 11.44
CA PHE A 26 5.62 -1.94 10.65
C PHE A 26 5.70 -3.36 11.21
N ASP A 27 5.80 -3.51 12.54
CA ASP A 27 5.85 -4.82 13.19
C ASP A 27 4.55 -5.60 12.95
N ASP A 28 3.40 -4.95 13.16
CA ASP A 28 2.07 -5.54 12.94
C ASP A 28 1.84 -5.92 11.47
N VAL A 29 2.24 -5.05 10.54
CA VAL A 29 2.16 -5.33 9.10
C VAL A 29 2.95 -6.58 8.76
N ASN A 30 4.16 -6.68 9.31
CA ASN A 30 5.05 -7.81 9.08
C ASN A 30 4.54 -9.08 9.79
N GLU A 31 4.01 -8.99 11.00
CA GLU A 31 3.55 -10.16 11.74
C GLU A 31 2.26 -10.73 11.16
N TRP A 32 1.28 -9.88 10.84
CA TRP A 32 -0.06 -10.34 10.45
C TRP A 32 -0.77 -9.47 9.41
N GLY A 33 -0.43 -8.19 9.24
CA GLY A 33 -1.15 -7.29 8.33
C GLY A 33 -1.13 -7.75 6.86
N ILE A 34 0.02 -8.22 6.37
CA ILE A 34 0.10 -8.78 5.00
C ILE A 34 -0.75 -10.05 4.86
N ALA A 35 -0.81 -10.89 5.90
CA ALA A 35 -1.66 -12.10 5.88
C ALA A 35 -3.16 -11.74 5.88
N CYS A 36 -3.55 -10.67 6.58
CA CYS A 36 -4.90 -10.13 6.53
C CYS A 36 -5.24 -9.61 5.12
N LEU A 37 -4.32 -8.90 4.47
CA LEU A 37 -4.50 -8.41 3.10
C LEU A 37 -4.63 -9.56 2.10
N GLU A 38 -3.77 -10.58 2.19
CA GLU A 38 -3.87 -11.83 1.40
C GLU A 38 -5.23 -12.50 1.58
N ARG A 39 -5.71 -12.59 2.82
CA ARG A 39 -7.03 -13.15 3.10
C ARG A 39 -8.17 -12.29 2.54
N ALA A 40 -7.98 -10.98 2.46
CA ALA A 40 -8.95 -10.06 1.90
C ALA A 40 -9.10 -10.22 0.38
N ILE A 41 -8.00 -10.51 -0.33
CA ILE A 41 -7.96 -10.71 -1.79
C ILE A 41 -8.16 -12.15 -2.25
N GLU A 42 -8.14 -13.12 -1.33
CA GLU A 42 -8.22 -14.55 -1.65
C GLU A 42 -9.34 -14.91 -2.64
N GLY A 43 -8.94 -15.43 -3.80
CA GLY A 43 -9.84 -15.96 -4.82
C GLY A 43 -10.42 -14.93 -5.79
N LEU A 44 -10.11 -13.63 -5.63
CA LEU A 44 -10.38 -12.62 -6.65
C LEU A 44 -9.60 -12.94 -7.95
N LYS A 45 -10.15 -12.50 -9.07
CA LYS A 45 -9.65 -12.63 -10.45
C LYS A 45 -9.42 -11.27 -11.11
N CYS A 46 -10.15 -10.23 -10.70
CA CYS A 46 -9.87 -8.85 -11.01
C CYS A 46 -8.53 -8.42 -10.41
N GLU A 47 -7.96 -7.32 -10.89
CA GLU A 47 -6.72 -6.83 -10.31
C GLU A 47 -6.97 -6.28 -8.90
N THR A 48 -5.95 -6.39 -8.06
CA THR A 48 -5.99 -5.92 -6.68
C THR A 48 -4.92 -4.87 -6.46
N ALA A 49 -5.29 -3.81 -5.76
CA ALA A 49 -4.38 -2.73 -5.42
C ALA A 49 -4.30 -2.54 -3.91
N VAL A 50 -3.13 -2.12 -3.42
CA VAL A 50 -3.00 -1.56 -2.06
C VAL A 50 -2.53 -0.11 -2.17
N HIS A 51 -3.20 0.79 -1.44
CA HIS A 51 -2.82 2.19 -1.37
C HIS A 51 -2.19 2.52 -0.01
N ILE A 52 -0.96 3.02 -0.04
CA ILE A 52 -0.22 3.40 1.17
C ILE A 52 0.29 4.83 0.98
N CYS A 53 -0.15 5.75 1.82
CA CYS A 53 0.16 7.18 1.69
C CYS A 53 0.58 7.82 3.02
N TYR A 54 0.85 9.12 2.97
CA TYR A 54 1.14 9.95 4.15
C TYR A 54 -0.09 10.78 4.56
N GLY A 55 -1.28 10.24 4.25
CA GLY A 55 -2.58 10.74 4.69
C GLY A 55 -3.14 11.91 3.88
N TYR A 56 -4.38 12.28 4.21
CA TYR A 56 -5.10 13.40 3.62
C TYR A 56 -4.39 14.76 3.77
N GLY A 57 -4.75 15.72 2.93
CA GLY A 57 -4.26 17.10 2.94
C GLY A 57 -4.79 17.95 4.11
N ILE A 58 -4.59 17.48 5.34
CA ILE A 58 -5.02 18.14 6.58
C ILE A 58 -3.82 18.58 7.41
N LYS A 59 -4.03 19.60 8.26
CA LYS A 59 -2.97 20.23 9.07
C LYS A 59 -2.14 19.22 9.87
N ALA A 60 -2.79 18.24 10.50
CA ALA A 60 -2.10 17.20 11.27
C ALA A 60 -1.07 16.43 10.41
N ASN A 61 -1.42 16.04 9.19
CA ASN A 61 -0.53 15.30 8.30
C ASN A 61 0.56 16.19 7.71
N THR A 62 0.26 17.45 7.37
CA THR A 62 1.29 18.38 6.89
C THR A 62 2.32 18.69 7.96
N ASP A 63 1.89 18.78 9.24
CA ASP A 63 2.79 19.01 10.37
C ASP A 63 3.65 17.79 10.65
N TRP A 64 3.04 16.60 10.61
CA TRP A 64 3.78 15.34 10.71
C TRP A 64 4.80 15.17 9.57
N LYS A 65 4.45 15.47 8.31
CA LYS A 65 5.38 15.41 7.17
C LYS A 65 6.63 16.28 7.37
N GLN A 66 6.53 17.38 8.12
CA GLN A 66 7.69 18.23 8.44
C GLN A 66 8.67 17.57 9.41
N THR A 67 8.24 16.56 10.19
CA THR A 67 9.09 15.86 11.16
C THR A 67 9.80 14.64 10.56
N LEU A 68 9.48 14.24 9.33
CA LEU A 68 9.96 12.99 8.72
C LEU A 68 11.39 13.06 8.15
N GLY A 69 12.10 14.16 8.35
CA GLY A 69 13.49 14.31 7.91
C GLY A 69 13.64 14.44 6.38
N THR A 70 14.84 14.18 5.88
CA THR A 70 15.23 14.39 4.48
C THR A 70 14.84 13.25 3.55
N GLU A 71 14.60 12.06 4.08
CA GLU A 71 14.18 10.88 3.32
C GLU A 71 13.05 10.16 4.06
N TRP A 72 11.97 9.86 3.35
CA TRP A 72 10.83 9.13 3.89
C TRP A 72 10.93 7.67 3.43
N ARG A 73 11.52 6.83 4.28
CA ARG A 73 11.91 5.45 3.95
C ARG A 73 10.95 4.39 4.48
N GLN A 74 9.79 4.77 5.00
CA GLN A 74 8.81 3.86 5.60
C GLN A 74 8.40 2.72 4.67
N TYR A 75 8.33 2.97 3.36
CA TYR A 75 8.03 1.94 2.36
C TYR A 75 9.04 0.79 2.33
N GLU A 76 10.30 1.03 2.69
CA GLU A 76 11.36 0.02 2.76
C GLU A 76 11.02 -1.12 3.72
N GLU A 77 10.24 -0.84 4.77
CA GLU A 77 9.83 -1.80 5.81
C GLU A 77 8.74 -2.78 5.34
N VAL A 78 7.97 -2.42 4.30
CA VAL A 78 6.77 -3.18 3.87
C VAL A 78 6.84 -3.68 2.43
N PHE A 79 7.59 -2.99 1.56
CA PHE A 79 7.75 -3.35 0.15
C PHE A 79 8.26 -4.77 -0.07
N PRO A 80 9.26 -5.30 0.67
CA PRO A 80 9.74 -6.67 0.43
C PRO A 80 8.66 -7.74 0.61
N LYS A 81 7.69 -7.54 1.51
CA LYS A 81 6.56 -8.47 1.68
C LYS A 81 5.47 -8.25 0.66
N LEU A 82 5.14 -7.00 0.34
CA LEU A 82 4.19 -6.67 -0.72
C LEU A 82 4.65 -7.21 -2.08
N GLN A 83 5.95 -7.16 -2.36
CA GLN A 83 6.54 -7.75 -3.56
C GLN A 83 6.27 -9.27 -3.67
N GLN A 84 6.31 -9.97 -2.54
CA GLN A 84 6.05 -11.42 -2.47
C GLN A 84 4.56 -11.75 -2.39
N SER A 85 3.70 -10.76 -2.14
CA SER A 85 2.25 -10.94 -2.04
C SER A 85 1.58 -11.12 -3.40
N ASN A 86 0.31 -11.52 -3.39
CA ASN A 86 -0.54 -11.62 -4.57
C ASN A 86 -1.17 -10.28 -5.00
N ILE A 87 -0.88 -9.16 -4.34
CA ILE A 87 -1.35 -7.83 -4.77
C ILE A 87 -0.73 -7.48 -6.13
N ASP A 88 -1.50 -6.94 -7.06
CA ASP A 88 -1.03 -6.64 -8.42
C ASP A 88 -0.44 -5.22 -8.54
N ILE A 89 -1.08 -4.26 -7.87
CA ILE A 89 -0.81 -2.82 -8.00
C ILE A 89 -0.47 -2.21 -6.64
N ILE A 90 0.61 -1.43 -6.57
CA ILE A 90 0.96 -0.64 -5.39
C ILE A 90 0.73 0.84 -5.72
N SER A 91 -0.21 1.48 -5.03
CA SER A 91 -0.48 2.92 -5.15
C SER A 91 0.28 3.69 -4.07
N LEU A 92 1.06 4.69 -4.48
CA LEU A 92 2.03 5.37 -3.64
C LEU A 92 1.91 6.90 -3.66
N GLU A 93 2.38 7.54 -2.58
CA GLU A 93 2.54 9.00 -2.53
C GLU A 93 3.98 9.40 -2.90
N CYS A 94 4.16 9.97 -4.09
CA CYS A 94 5.47 10.38 -4.60
C CYS A 94 5.62 11.90 -4.81
N HIS A 95 4.61 12.57 -5.36
CA HIS A 95 4.75 13.97 -5.74
C HIS A 95 4.90 14.88 -4.52
N ASN A 96 5.94 15.72 -4.49
CA ASN A 96 6.35 16.55 -3.34
C ASN A 96 6.66 15.78 -2.04
N SER A 97 6.76 14.45 -2.11
CA SER A 97 7.26 13.66 -0.99
C SER A 97 8.79 13.66 -0.98
N ARG A 98 9.38 13.14 0.09
CA ARG A 98 10.82 12.86 0.16
C ARG A 98 11.11 11.36 0.12
N VAL A 99 10.20 10.60 -0.51
CA VAL A 99 10.39 9.16 -0.70
C VAL A 99 11.48 8.95 -1.75
N PRO A 100 12.57 8.23 -1.41
CA PRO A 100 13.60 7.91 -2.39
C PRO A 100 13.03 7.01 -3.49
N ILE A 101 13.13 7.44 -4.75
CA ILE A 101 12.50 6.75 -5.90
C ILE A 101 13.13 5.37 -6.13
N GLU A 102 14.39 5.17 -5.72
CA GLU A 102 15.05 3.86 -5.78
C GLU A 102 14.35 2.78 -4.94
N LEU A 103 13.52 3.14 -3.95
CA LEU A 103 12.73 2.16 -3.21
C LEU A 103 11.73 1.41 -4.11
N LEU A 104 11.31 1.97 -5.24
CA LEU A 104 10.44 1.30 -6.20
C LEU A 104 11.08 0.01 -6.77
N GLU A 105 12.41 -0.10 -6.74
CA GLU A 105 13.12 -1.30 -7.14
C GLU A 105 12.77 -2.52 -6.28
N LEU A 106 12.38 -2.29 -5.01
CA LEU A 106 12.00 -3.35 -4.07
C LEU A 106 10.68 -4.04 -4.47
N ILE A 107 9.82 -3.36 -5.23
CA ILE A 107 8.54 -3.87 -5.74
C ILE A 107 8.57 -4.09 -7.26
N ARG A 108 9.77 -4.25 -7.85
CA ARG A 108 9.94 -4.45 -9.29
C ARG A 108 9.10 -5.63 -9.78
N GLY A 109 8.31 -5.37 -10.82
CA GLY A 109 7.41 -6.34 -11.44
C GLY A 109 5.95 -6.17 -11.04
N LYS A 110 5.66 -5.45 -9.94
CA LYS A 110 4.30 -4.95 -9.65
C LYS A 110 3.99 -3.73 -10.53
N LYS A 111 2.70 -3.50 -10.79
CA LYS A 111 2.25 -2.21 -11.33
C LYS A 111 2.37 -1.16 -10.22
N VAL A 112 2.84 0.03 -10.57
CA VAL A 112 2.97 1.16 -9.63
C VAL A 112 2.08 2.30 -10.13
N MET A 113 1.21 2.81 -9.25
CA MET A 113 0.27 3.91 -9.52
C MET A 113 0.56 5.12 -8.64
#